data_AF-Q9SJ13-F1
#
_entry.id   AF-Q9SJ13-F1
#
_cell.length_a   1.000
_cell.length_b   1.000
_cell.length_c   1.000
_cell.angle_alpha   90.00
_cell.angle_beta   90.00
_cell.angle_gamma   90.00
#
_symmetry.space_group_name_H-M   'P 1'
#
loop_
_entity.id
_entity.type
_entity.pdbx_description
1 polymer ?
#
loop_
_entity_poly.entity_id
_entity_poly.type
_entity_poly.pdbx_seq_one_letter_code
_entity_poly.pdbx_strand_id
1 'polypeptide(L)'
;MAAIPLKAPSLPGTRECSPFLNRFVTHQPVNFIRKFHPSLDEASFSRRGRTTVVRVLETEKSTKIEKPEPPVKLIALVGKGEVSPLKSTSWEEVMLHTARRLKWVDEGYEMLVFDDEIVSSNDQRAMNLTQELNQTDILVVVAVNNSESVNWIQTNSKNVKNMICFESSPNLMNRLGGTDVGSVNKDKEVTEVVKTVGDAWERRNSDDIRFCLLVIINAYIRPVPVLQNLRSKGFSTLSCMVKNCGPQILNCLLDPNCRKALQCLNQCSPVDQVCSYRCIASYEGPYFEAFSLCVLQKHNCLELDAKIPEKPYVPPMTSFRGKELCHDTAEDLFVGWLGELEWSWRVVAGQNPAYDQFPCQYQLFYRGKGKSSFWYEPVFQVRTLEEKLVWRRRRYSVKRGKIPATFRFSVLDNGVVSNEFWTIVDVSDDLSWGLFHYHGAARVAGQSYTGAVLVTPDGSYPAEKDKERLQSALEKCGIKEWELFAVDNCSCENPPLGIPQGSRLHSRISIIEEPDSEEKFN
;
A
#
# COMPACT_ATOMS: atom_id res chain seq x y z
N MET A 1 25.96 17.24 24.71
CA MET A 1 25.70 15.92 24.08
C MET A 1 25.35 16.22 22.63
N ALA A 2 26.22 15.82 21.69
CA ALA A 2 26.05 16.17 20.28
C ALA A 2 24.90 15.35 19.68
N ALA A 3 23.90 16.03 19.11
CA ALA A 3 22.89 15.40 18.27
C ALA A 3 23.61 14.70 17.11
N ILE A 4 23.40 13.39 16.96
CA ILE A 4 24.01 12.58 15.91
C ILE A 4 23.42 13.06 14.57
N PRO A 5 24.20 13.65 13.65
CA PRO A 5 23.68 14.06 12.35
C PRO A 5 23.48 12.80 11.50
N LEU A 6 22.24 12.54 11.12
CA LEU A 6 21.84 11.48 10.19
C LEU A 6 22.36 11.84 8.79
N LYS A 7 23.58 11.40 8.43
CA LYS A 7 24.10 11.51 7.05
C LYS A 7 24.08 10.14 6.40
N ALA A 8 23.22 9.98 5.39
CA ALA A 8 22.90 8.73 4.72
C ALA A 8 23.89 8.35 3.58
N PRO A 9 24.02 7.05 3.24
CA PRO A 9 24.64 6.60 1.99
C PRO A 9 23.68 6.77 0.79
N SER A 10 24.22 7.27 -0.32
CA SER A 10 23.51 7.54 -1.59
C SER A 10 23.04 6.25 -2.30
N LEU A 11 21.76 6.21 -2.70
CA LEU A 11 21.20 5.22 -3.61
C LEU A 11 21.81 5.38 -5.03
N PRO A 12 22.18 4.30 -5.74
CA PRO A 12 22.78 4.39 -7.07
C PRO A 12 21.78 4.88 -8.12
N GLY A 13 22.18 5.91 -8.87
CA GLY A 13 21.43 6.50 -9.96
C GLY A 13 21.19 5.55 -11.14
N THR A 14 20.08 5.83 -11.82
CA THR A 14 19.61 5.27 -13.09
C THR A 14 20.74 5.10 -14.11
N ARG A 15 21.06 3.85 -14.47
CA ARG A 15 21.96 3.55 -15.59
C ARG A 15 21.16 3.56 -16.90
N GLU A 16 21.61 4.36 -17.85
CA GLU A 16 21.11 4.39 -19.22
C GLU A 16 21.43 3.09 -19.96
N CYS A 17 20.43 2.61 -20.72
CA CYS A 17 20.42 1.36 -21.45
C CYS A 17 21.43 1.34 -22.60
N SER A 18 22.30 0.33 -22.62
CA SER A 18 23.07 -0.07 -23.80
C SER A 18 22.81 -1.54 -24.09
N PRO A 19 22.52 -1.93 -25.35
CA PRO A 19 22.12 -3.29 -25.69
C PRO A 19 23.36 -4.16 -25.90
N PHE A 20 23.49 -5.23 -25.12
CA PHE A 20 24.43 -6.29 -25.44
C PHE A 20 23.73 -7.63 -25.57
N LEU A 21 23.95 -8.20 -26.75
CA LEU A 21 23.45 -9.45 -27.28
C LEU A 21 24.09 -10.68 -26.61
N ASN A 22 23.30 -11.75 -26.60
CA ASN A 22 23.63 -13.14 -26.92
C ASN A 22 23.65 -14.21 -25.82
N ARG A 23 22.93 -15.28 -26.22
CA ARG A 23 23.20 -16.73 -26.09
C ARG A 23 22.59 -17.50 -24.91
N PHE A 24 21.40 -18.05 -25.21
CA PHE A 24 21.05 -19.49 -25.17
C PHE A 24 21.92 -20.42 -24.31
N VAL A 25 21.29 -21.08 -23.32
CA VAL A 25 21.28 -22.55 -23.18
C VAL A 25 19.94 -23.00 -22.60
N THR A 26 19.30 -23.92 -23.33
CA THR A 26 18.08 -24.64 -23.00
C THR A 26 18.33 -25.77 -22.00
N HIS A 27 17.53 -25.87 -20.95
CA HIS A 27 17.39 -27.11 -20.19
C HIS A 27 15.93 -27.56 -20.16
N GLN A 28 15.69 -28.70 -20.81
CA GLN A 28 14.42 -29.42 -20.88
C GLN A 28 14.04 -30.09 -19.54
N PRO A 29 12.73 -30.39 -19.35
CA PRO A 29 12.15 -30.65 -18.04
C PRO A 29 12.17 -32.14 -17.64
N VAL A 30 12.41 -32.38 -16.36
CA VAL A 30 12.31 -33.72 -15.76
C VAL A 30 10.88 -33.96 -15.30
N ASN A 31 10.19 -34.82 -16.04
CA ASN A 31 8.90 -35.40 -15.68
C ASN A 31 9.03 -36.28 -14.43
N PHE A 32 8.36 -35.91 -13.35
CA PHE A 32 7.99 -36.86 -12.29
C PHE A 32 6.50 -37.18 -12.38
N ILE A 33 6.19 -38.23 -13.15
CA ILE A 33 4.96 -38.99 -13.01
C ILE A 33 5.22 -40.06 -11.96
N ARG A 34 4.53 -40.00 -10.82
CA ARG A 34 4.18 -41.22 -10.09
C ARG A 34 2.82 -41.06 -9.41
N LYS A 35 1.86 -41.72 -10.05
CA LYS A 35 0.53 -42.07 -9.57
C LYS A 35 0.65 -42.86 -8.27
N PHE A 36 -0.14 -42.48 -7.26
CA PHE A 36 -0.72 -43.43 -6.31
C PHE A 36 -2.12 -42.94 -5.95
N HIS A 37 -3.11 -43.58 -6.57
CA HIS A 37 -4.49 -43.61 -6.08
C HIS A 37 -4.57 -44.62 -4.93
N PRO A 38 -5.34 -44.31 -3.89
CA PRO A 38 -6.22 -45.30 -3.27
C PRO A 38 -7.69 -44.90 -3.51
N SER A 39 -8.47 -45.91 -3.88
CA SER A 39 -9.94 -45.98 -3.89
C SER A 39 -10.50 -45.46 -2.55
N LEU A 40 -11.51 -44.58 -2.51
CA LEU A 40 -12.93 -44.78 -2.86
C LEU A 40 -13.46 -46.14 -2.40
N ASP A 41 -13.73 -46.24 -1.11
CA ASP A 41 -14.74 -47.14 -0.57
C ASP A 41 -15.78 -46.36 0.22
N GLU A 42 -16.99 -46.87 0.08
CA GLU A 42 -18.29 -46.33 0.43
C GLU A 42 -18.50 -46.21 1.93
N ALA A 43 -19.11 -45.11 2.37
CA ALA A 43 -19.91 -45.11 3.58
C ALA A 43 -21.05 -44.10 3.46
N SER A 44 -22.19 -44.60 2.99
CA SER A 44 -23.48 -43.97 3.18
C SER A 44 -23.77 -43.80 4.67
N PHE A 45 -23.93 -42.56 5.14
CA PHE A 45 -24.73 -42.27 6.32
C PHE A 45 -25.67 -41.10 6.07
N SER A 46 -26.91 -41.47 5.76
CA SER A 46 -28.11 -40.70 6.00
C SER A 46 -28.22 -40.37 7.49
N ARG A 47 -28.44 -39.10 7.84
CA ARG A 47 -29.61 -38.67 8.64
C ARG A 47 -29.64 -37.16 8.85
N ARG A 48 -30.83 -36.64 8.55
CA ARG A 48 -31.41 -35.35 8.93
C ARG A 48 -30.96 -34.85 10.32
N GLY A 49 -30.26 -33.73 10.35
CA GLY A 49 -30.20 -32.82 11.50
C GLY A 49 -31.06 -31.60 11.20
N ARG A 50 -32.25 -31.51 11.81
CA ARG A 50 -33.04 -30.28 11.90
C ARG A 50 -32.23 -29.29 12.75
N THR A 51 -31.63 -28.27 12.14
CA THR A 51 -31.09 -27.14 12.90
C THR A 51 -32.20 -26.10 13.01
N THR A 52 -32.81 -26.04 14.19
CA THR A 52 -33.74 -25.00 14.62
C THR A 52 -33.06 -23.65 14.47
N VAL A 53 -33.59 -22.80 13.60
CA VAL A 53 -33.20 -21.40 13.47
C VAL A 53 -33.62 -20.70 14.77
N VAL A 54 -32.69 -20.57 15.71
CA VAL A 54 -32.88 -19.73 16.89
C VAL A 54 -32.91 -18.29 16.39
N ARG A 55 -34.10 -17.71 16.46
CA ARG A 55 -34.41 -16.30 16.22
C ARG A 55 -33.54 -15.49 17.18
N VAL A 56 -32.42 -14.96 16.69
CA VAL A 56 -31.59 -14.00 17.42
C VAL A 56 -32.46 -12.77 17.62
N LEU A 57 -32.84 -12.54 18.88
CA LEU A 57 -33.46 -11.31 19.32
C LEU A 57 -32.59 -10.15 18.85
N GLU A 58 -33.19 -9.28 18.03
CA GLU A 58 -32.63 -7.98 17.69
C GLU A 58 -32.48 -7.21 19.01
N THR A 59 -31.29 -7.29 19.60
CA THR A 59 -30.87 -6.33 20.63
C THR A 59 -30.87 -4.97 19.97
N GLU A 60 -31.87 -4.18 20.34
CA GLU A 60 -31.96 -2.75 20.11
C GLU A 60 -30.57 -2.14 20.20
N LYS A 61 -30.09 -1.58 19.09
CA LYS A 61 -28.87 -0.77 19.07
C LYS A 61 -29.07 0.34 20.08
N SER A 62 -28.44 0.19 21.24
CA SER A 62 -28.25 1.26 22.20
C SER A 62 -27.49 2.37 21.49
N THR A 63 -28.22 3.37 20.99
CA THR A 63 -27.70 4.64 20.51
C THR A 63 -27.22 5.44 21.72
N LYS A 64 -26.12 5.01 22.34
CA LYS A 64 -25.30 5.93 23.11
C LYS A 64 -24.78 6.95 22.11
N ILE A 65 -25.29 8.16 22.19
CA ILE A 65 -24.70 9.32 21.53
C ILE A 65 -23.34 9.51 22.19
N GLU A 66 -22.30 8.86 21.64
CA GLU A 66 -20.92 9.15 22.01
C GLU A 66 -20.71 10.64 21.75
N LYS A 67 -20.32 11.38 22.80
CA LYS A 67 -19.85 12.75 22.60
C LYS A 67 -18.74 12.69 21.55
N PRO A 68 -18.75 13.55 20.53
CA PRO A 68 -17.67 13.57 19.56
C PRO A 68 -16.36 13.75 20.32
N GLU A 69 -15.41 12.85 20.11
CA GLU A 69 -14.09 12.99 20.70
C GLU A 69 -13.48 14.33 20.26
N PRO A 70 -12.71 15.01 21.13
CA PRO A 70 -12.07 16.25 20.74
C PRO A 70 -11.20 16.06 19.49
N PRO A 71 -11.09 17.07 18.62
CA PRO A 71 -10.20 17.00 17.46
C PRO A 71 -8.74 16.93 17.93
N VAL A 72 -7.89 16.28 17.14
CA VAL A 72 -6.44 16.32 17.32
C VAL A 72 -5.90 17.42 16.44
N LYS A 73 -5.27 18.41 17.06
CA LYS A 73 -4.75 19.61 16.39
C LYS A 73 -3.26 19.50 16.13
N LEU A 74 -2.87 19.58 14.87
CA LEU A 74 -1.48 19.57 14.42
C LEU A 74 -1.15 20.89 13.72
N ILE A 75 0.10 21.32 13.87
CA ILE A 75 0.67 22.38 13.05
C ILE A 75 1.94 21.84 12.40
N ALA A 76 2.08 22.00 11.09
CA ALA A 76 3.35 21.88 10.40
C ALA A 76 3.93 23.26 10.09
N LEU A 77 5.19 23.46 10.49
CA LEU A 77 6.03 24.57 10.07
C LEU A 77 7.13 24.03 9.15
N VAL A 78 7.16 24.51 7.90
CA VAL A 78 8.13 24.08 6.90
C VAL A 78 9.09 25.21 6.55
N GLY A 79 10.34 24.91 6.22
CA GLY A 79 11.26 25.91 5.70
C GLY A 79 10.78 26.49 4.37
N LYS A 80 10.73 27.82 4.25
CA LYS A 80 10.26 28.48 3.02
C LYS A 80 11.14 28.10 1.83
N GLY A 81 10.51 27.59 0.77
CA GLY A 81 11.19 27.20 -0.46
C GLY A 81 12.01 25.91 -0.35
N GLU A 82 11.99 25.24 0.81
CA GLU A 82 12.65 23.95 0.99
C GLU A 82 11.88 22.85 0.25
N VAL A 83 12.66 21.95 -0.36
CA VAL A 83 12.14 20.85 -1.18
C VAL A 83 12.34 19.52 -0.47
N SER A 84 11.36 18.65 -0.63
CA SER A 84 11.40 17.29 -0.14
C SER A 84 12.15 16.36 -1.11
N PRO A 85 12.62 15.19 -0.65
CA PRO A 85 13.17 14.17 -1.53
C PRO A 85 12.11 13.50 -2.43
N LEU A 86 10.82 13.84 -2.29
CA LEU A 86 9.74 13.31 -3.11
C LEU A 86 9.68 14.05 -4.45
N LYS A 87 10.59 13.69 -5.38
CA LYS A 87 10.73 14.33 -6.70
C LYS A 87 10.86 15.87 -6.64
N SER A 88 11.54 16.38 -5.61
CA SER A 88 11.77 17.81 -5.37
C SER A 88 10.49 18.64 -5.15
N THR A 89 9.38 18.00 -4.75
CA THR A 89 8.15 18.69 -4.35
C THR A 89 8.39 19.52 -3.10
N SER A 90 7.80 20.73 -3.02
CA SER A 90 7.95 21.58 -1.83
C SER A 90 7.44 20.90 -0.57
N TRP A 91 8.10 21.14 0.57
CA TRP A 91 7.63 20.60 1.84
C TRP A 91 6.22 21.11 2.22
N GLU A 92 5.87 22.32 1.81
CA GLU A 92 4.53 22.88 1.98
C GLU A 92 3.47 22.01 1.29
N GLU A 93 3.68 21.66 0.02
CA GLU A 93 2.74 20.81 -0.73
C GLU A 93 2.64 19.41 -0.10
N VAL A 94 3.78 18.82 0.29
CA VAL A 94 3.80 17.49 0.94
C VAL A 94 3.03 17.50 2.26
N MET A 95 3.18 18.56 3.07
CA MET A 95 2.47 18.67 4.35
C MET A 95 0.99 19.00 4.17
N LEU A 96 0.63 19.83 3.18
CA LEU A 96 -0.78 20.07 2.83
C LEU A 96 -1.47 18.79 2.34
N HIS A 97 -0.77 18.00 1.55
CA HIS A 97 -1.25 16.68 1.12
C HIS A 97 -1.40 15.73 2.31
N THR A 98 -0.40 15.65 3.18
CA THR A 98 -0.44 14.86 4.42
C THR A 98 -1.63 15.25 5.29
N ALA A 99 -1.89 16.55 5.47
CA ALA A 99 -3.03 17.08 6.21
C ALA A 99 -4.38 16.58 5.65
N ARG A 100 -4.54 16.58 4.32
CA ARG A 100 -5.75 16.02 3.67
C ARG A 100 -5.86 14.52 3.92
N ARG A 101 -4.76 13.78 3.83
CA ARG A 101 -4.72 12.32 4.00
C ARG A 101 -4.89 11.85 5.45
N LEU A 102 -4.60 12.69 6.44
CA LEU A 102 -4.91 12.42 7.85
C LEU A 102 -6.41 12.33 8.08
N LYS A 103 -7.22 13.16 7.41
CA LYS A 103 -8.69 13.14 7.49
C LYS A 103 -9.32 11.85 6.96
N TRP A 104 -8.58 11.06 6.21
CA TRP A 104 -9.03 9.74 5.76
C TRP A 104 -8.95 8.69 6.86
N VAL A 105 -8.08 8.91 7.85
CA VAL A 105 -7.99 8.08 9.05
C VAL A 105 -9.04 8.50 10.07
N ASP A 106 -9.14 9.81 10.32
CA ASP A 106 -10.11 10.40 11.24
C ASP A 106 -10.40 11.84 10.84
N GLU A 107 -11.68 12.19 10.64
CA GLU A 107 -12.07 13.55 10.25
C GLU A 107 -11.77 14.60 11.33
N GLY A 108 -11.63 14.17 12.59
CA GLY A 108 -11.22 15.02 13.70
C GLY A 108 -9.72 15.32 13.73
N TYR A 109 -8.92 14.83 12.77
CA TYR A 109 -7.52 15.24 12.62
C TYR A 109 -7.44 16.53 11.80
N GLU A 110 -7.02 17.60 12.46
CA GLU A 110 -6.89 18.93 11.87
C GLU A 110 -5.42 19.33 11.85
N MET A 111 -4.88 19.55 10.65
CA MET A 111 -3.49 19.95 10.48
C MET A 111 -3.43 21.24 9.67
N LEU A 112 -2.87 22.29 10.28
CA LEU A 112 -2.54 23.54 9.60
C LEU A 112 -1.09 23.51 9.13
N VAL A 113 -0.80 24.12 7.99
CA VAL A 113 0.53 24.13 7.37
C VAL A 113 0.93 25.57 7.11
N PHE A 114 2.13 25.96 7.54
CA PHE A 114 2.72 27.26 7.27
C PHE A 114 4.18 27.11 6.88
N ASP A 115 4.67 28.02 6.04
CA ASP A 115 6.11 28.25 5.92
C ASP A 115 6.65 29.03 7.14
N ASP A 116 7.96 29.05 7.30
CA ASP A 116 8.62 29.77 8.39
C ASP A 116 8.77 31.28 8.15
N GLU A 117 8.43 31.81 6.97
CA GLU A 117 8.43 33.26 6.73
C GLU A 117 7.28 33.97 7.48
N ILE A 118 6.22 33.24 7.83
CA ILE A 118 5.16 33.76 8.71
C ILE A 118 5.72 34.37 10.00
N VAL A 119 6.88 33.87 10.47
CA VAL A 119 7.57 34.31 11.68
C VAL A 119 8.25 35.68 11.51
N SER A 120 8.87 35.94 10.35
CA SER A 120 9.57 37.21 10.08
C SER A 120 8.59 38.36 9.80
N SER A 121 7.31 38.06 9.53
CA SER A 121 6.28 39.07 9.39
C SER A 121 5.82 39.54 10.79
N ASN A 122 6.05 40.82 11.12
CA ASN A 122 5.45 41.51 12.30
C ASN A 122 3.93 41.69 12.15
N ASP A 123 3.25 40.68 11.65
CA ASP A 123 1.89 40.73 11.11
C ASP A 123 0.91 39.96 12.02
N GLN A 124 -0.37 40.27 11.89
CA GLN A 124 -1.48 39.61 12.62
C GLN A 124 -1.42 38.07 12.48
N ARG A 125 -0.81 37.58 11.39
CA ARG A 125 -0.61 36.15 11.10
C ARG A 125 0.28 35.44 12.12
N ALA A 126 1.38 36.06 12.56
CA ALA A 126 2.26 35.47 13.57
C ALA A 126 1.57 35.39 14.95
N MET A 127 0.74 36.40 15.28
CA MET A 127 -0.06 36.39 16.50
C MET A 127 -1.12 35.28 16.46
N ASN A 128 -1.81 35.12 15.33
CA ASN A 128 -2.77 34.04 15.14
C ASN A 128 -2.10 32.66 15.26
N LEU A 129 -0.93 32.46 14.65
CA LEU A 129 -0.17 31.22 14.79
C LEU A 129 0.21 30.93 16.24
N THR A 130 0.62 31.95 17.00
CA THR A 130 0.92 31.81 18.44
C THR A 130 -0.31 31.39 19.23
N GLN A 131 -1.48 31.92 18.89
CA GLN A 131 -2.75 31.52 19.50
C GLN A 131 -3.09 30.07 19.17
N GLU A 132 -2.93 29.65 17.91
CA GLU A 132 -3.16 28.26 17.49
C GLU A 132 -2.19 27.30 18.20
N LEU A 133 -0.90 27.64 18.33
CA LEU A 133 0.10 26.82 19.04
C LEU A 133 -0.29 26.49 20.49
N ASN A 134 -1.05 27.35 21.18
CA ASN A 134 -1.52 27.09 22.53
C ASN A 134 -2.59 25.99 22.61
N GLN A 135 -3.25 25.68 21.49
CA GLN A 135 -4.26 24.62 21.37
C GLN A 135 -3.75 23.41 20.57
N THR A 136 -2.48 23.42 20.16
CA THR A 136 -1.88 22.39 19.32
C THR A 136 -1.41 21.20 20.14
N ASP A 137 -1.79 20.00 19.72
CA ASP A 137 -1.35 18.74 20.31
C ASP A 137 0.04 18.33 19.82
N ILE A 138 0.29 18.54 18.51
CA ILE A 138 1.54 18.15 17.83
C ILE A 138 2.05 19.27 16.94
N LEU A 139 3.27 19.75 17.20
CA LEU A 139 4.02 20.63 16.31
C LEU A 139 5.03 19.81 15.50
N VAL A 140 4.91 19.85 14.18
CA VAL A 140 5.83 19.23 13.23
C VAL A 140 6.66 20.33 12.59
N VAL A 141 7.98 20.26 12.68
CA VAL A 141 8.88 21.23 12.06
C VAL A 141 9.71 20.51 11.01
N VAL A 142 9.74 21.00 9.79
CA VAL A 142 10.43 20.34 8.66
C VAL A 142 11.31 21.32 7.93
N ALA A 143 12.59 20.98 7.75
CA ALA A 143 13.57 21.78 7.01
C ALA A 143 13.74 23.25 7.50
N VAL A 144 13.39 23.58 8.75
CA VAL A 144 13.54 24.94 9.29
C VAL A 144 14.95 25.14 9.83
N ASN A 145 15.74 25.95 9.14
CA ASN A 145 17.15 26.21 9.47
C ASN A 145 17.47 27.70 9.71
N ASN A 146 16.56 28.61 9.34
CA ASN A 146 16.71 30.03 9.60
C ASN A 146 16.78 30.31 11.12
N SER A 147 17.80 31.05 11.56
CA SER A 147 18.03 31.33 12.98
C SER A 147 16.92 32.15 13.64
N GLU A 148 16.30 33.08 12.91
CA GLU A 148 15.13 33.85 13.38
C GLU A 148 13.94 32.93 13.65
N SER A 149 13.59 32.10 12.67
CA SER A 149 12.53 31.10 12.78
C SER A 149 12.77 30.13 13.93
N VAL A 150 14.00 29.61 14.07
CA VAL A 150 14.39 28.69 15.15
C VAL A 150 14.19 29.32 16.52
N ASN A 151 14.66 30.56 16.72
CA ASN A 151 14.51 31.27 17.99
C ASN A 151 13.05 31.55 18.32
N TRP A 152 12.26 31.92 17.32
CA TRP A 152 10.83 32.15 17.50
C TRP A 152 10.09 30.87 17.89
N ILE A 153 10.38 29.75 17.22
CA ILE A 153 9.77 28.45 17.52
C ILE A 153 10.07 28.08 18.97
N GLN A 154 11.34 28.13 19.40
CA GLN A 154 11.74 27.84 20.79
C GLN A 154 11.01 28.71 21.82
N THR A 155 10.70 29.96 21.46
CA THR A 155 10.03 30.91 22.34
C THR A 155 8.54 30.61 22.46
N ASN A 156 7.87 30.29 21.34
CA ASN A 156 6.41 30.20 21.26
C ASN A 156 5.86 28.76 21.35
N SER A 157 6.68 27.72 21.18
CA SER A 157 6.24 26.32 21.23
C SER A 157 6.35 25.65 22.60
N LYS A 158 6.66 26.39 23.68
CA LYS A 158 6.90 25.83 25.03
C LYS A 158 5.73 25.02 25.58
N ASN A 159 4.50 25.40 25.25
CA ASN A 159 3.29 24.73 25.73
C ASN A 159 2.95 23.45 24.93
N VAL A 160 3.55 23.26 23.76
CA VAL A 160 3.28 22.10 22.92
C VAL A 160 4.02 20.88 23.50
N LYS A 161 3.25 19.86 23.88
CA LYS A 161 3.78 18.66 24.54
C LYS A 161 4.49 17.72 23.57
N ASN A 162 4.07 17.72 22.30
CA ASN A 162 4.65 16.89 21.25
C ASN A 162 5.20 17.80 20.15
N MET A 163 6.51 17.93 20.08
CA MET A 163 7.21 18.69 19.04
C MET A 163 8.21 17.76 18.37
N ILE A 164 8.13 17.62 17.06
CA ILE A 164 9.07 16.80 16.30
C ILE A 164 9.65 17.59 15.13
N CYS A 165 10.96 17.51 14.99
CA CYS A 165 11.74 18.27 14.04
C CYS A 165 12.45 17.29 13.08
N PHE A 166 12.21 17.47 11.79
CA PHE A 166 12.82 16.71 10.71
C PHE A 166 13.65 17.65 9.84
N GLU A 167 14.88 17.28 9.52
CA GLU A 167 15.77 18.06 8.63
C GLU A 167 15.97 19.53 9.04
N SER A 168 15.67 19.84 10.29
CA SER A 168 15.67 21.19 10.82
C SER A 168 16.89 21.43 11.69
N SER A 169 17.08 22.67 12.12
CA SER A 169 18.21 23.08 12.94
C SER A 169 18.40 22.17 14.17
N PRO A 170 19.64 21.74 14.48
CA PRO A 170 19.92 20.93 15.67
C PRO A 170 19.66 21.68 17.00
N ASN A 171 19.41 22.99 16.94
CA ASN A 171 19.00 23.78 18.09
C ASN A 171 17.52 23.54 18.47
N LEU A 172 16.72 22.98 17.58
CA LEU A 172 15.35 22.57 17.88
C LEU A 172 15.36 21.17 18.51
N MET A 173 14.80 21.07 19.70
CA MET A 173 14.74 19.82 20.45
C MET A 173 13.39 19.15 20.24
N ASN A 174 13.43 17.86 19.90
CA ASN A 174 12.23 17.02 19.88
C ASN A 174 11.69 16.86 21.31
N ARG A 175 10.37 16.90 21.47
CA ARG A 175 9.64 16.68 22.72
C ARG A 175 8.49 15.73 22.47
N LEU A 176 8.31 14.73 23.32
CA LEU A 176 7.20 13.79 23.24
C LEU A 176 6.59 13.61 24.63
N GLY A 177 5.28 13.71 24.74
CA GLY A 177 4.58 13.64 26.04
C GLY A 177 5.03 14.70 27.06
N GLY A 178 5.59 15.82 26.60
CA GLY A 178 6.15 16.87 27.46
C GLY A 178 7.62 16.66 27.88
N THR A 179 8.26 15.56 27.44
CA THR A 179 9.66 15.25 27.76
C THR A 179 10.57 15.48 26.55
N ASP A 180 11.66 16.23 26.73
CA ASP A 180 12.64 16.45 25.66
C ASP A 180 13.41 15.16 25.36
N VAL A 181 13.40 14.76 24.08
CA VAL A 181 14.04 13.54 23.58
C VAL A 181 15.56 13.66 23.71
N GLY A 182 16.19 12.68 24.35
CA GLY A 182 17.63 12.68 24.64
C GLY A 182 17.98 13.12 26.07
N SER A 183 17.01 13.62 26.84
CA SER A 183 17.19 13.80 28.29
C SER A 183 17.40 12.44 28.99
N VAL A 184 18.19 12.40 30.06
CA VAL A 184 18.79 11.20 30.69
C VAL A 184 17.79 10.10 31.12
N ASN A 185 16.49 10.38 31.17
CA ASN A 185 15.47 9.38 31.43
C ASN A 185 15.14 8.60 30.15
N LYS A 186 15.78 7.43 30.02
CA LYS A 186 15.49 6.40 29.01
C LYS A 186 14.12 5.78 29.28
N ASP A 187 13.05 6.52 29.05
CA ASP A 187 11.75 5.89 28.91
C ASP A 187 11.81 4.98 27.67
N LYS A 188 11.54 3.69 27.89
CA LYS A 188 11.56 2.68 26.84
C LYS A 188 10.51 2.98 25.77
N GLU A 189 9.36 3.52 26.17
CA GLU A 189 8.27 3.89 25.27
C GLU A 189 8.66 5.07 24.38
N VAL A 190 9.20 6.14 24.96
CA VAL A 190 9.71 7.29 24.20
C VAL A 190 10.79 6.85 23.20
N THR A 191 11.70 5.98 23.64
CA THR A 191 12.78 5.45 22.80
C THR A 191 12.22 4.63 21.62
N GLU A 192 11.20 3.81 21.86
CA GLU A 192 10.55 3.00 20.83
C GLU A 192 9.80 3.88 19.82
N VAL A 193 9.03 4.86 20.28
CA VAL A 193 8.32 5.80 19.41
C VAL A 193 9.29 6.60 18.55
N VAL A 194 10.35 7.16 19.13
CA VAL A 194 11.37 7.92 18.39
C VAL A 194 12.03 7.06 17.32
N LYS A 195 12.36 5.80 17.66
CA LYS A 195 12.93 4.86 16.69
C LYS A 195 11.94 4.57 15.56
N THR A 196 10.69 4.23 15.87
CA THR A 196 9.66 3.92 14.87
C THR A 196 9.40 5.09 13.93
N VAL A 197 9.34 6.31 14.47
CA VAL A 197 9.16 7.54 13.66
C VAL A 197 10.40 7.82 12.82
N GLY A 198 11.61 7.68 13.37
CA GLY A 198 12.86 7.86 12.62
C GLY A 198 13.00 6.86 11.47
N ASP A 199 12.75 5.57 11.73
CA ASP A 199 12.81 4.51 10.72
C ASP A 199 11.79 4.77 9.59
N ALA A 200 10.60 5.28 9.93
CA ALA A 200 9.60 5.65 8.93
C ALA A 200 10.01 6.87 8.12
N TRP A 201 10.48 7.94 8.77
CA TRP A 201 10.94 9.14 8.08
C TRP A 201 12.03 8.84 7.05
N GLU A 202 12.97 7.94 7.38
CA GLU A 202 14.06 7.56 6.48
C GLU A 202 13.63 6.73 5.26
N ARG A 203 12.39 6.21 5.22
CA ARG A 203 11.85 5.53 4.02
C ARG A 203 11.40 6.46 2.91
N ARG A 204 11.38 7.79 3.14
CA ARG A 204 11.20 8.84 2.12
C ARG A 204 9.96 8.63 1.22
N ASN A 205 8.79 8.43 1.80
CA ASN A 205 7.51 8.39 1.06
C ASN A 205 6.37 9.03 1.86
N SER A 206 5.29 9.40 1.16
CA SER A 206 4.17 10.14 1.75
C SER A 206 3.38 9.35 2.79
N ASP A 207 3.25 8.03 2.60
CA ASP A 207 2.57 7.16 3.56
C ASP A 207 3.32 7.08 4.88
N ASP A 208 4.65 7.01 4.83
CA ASP A 208 5.50 6.98 6.01
C ASP A 208 5.56 8.34 6.74
N ILE A 209 5.53 9.46 6.01
CA ILE A 209 5.40 10.79 6.61
C ILE A 209 4.10 10.88 7.41
N ARG A 210 2.97 10.46 6.81
CA ARG A 210 1.69 10.39 7.50
C ARG A 210 1.75 9.42 8.69
N PHE A 211 2.38 8.27 8.53
CA PHE A 211 2.54 7.27 9.58
C PHE A 211 3.31 7.81 10.79
N CYS A 212 4.37 8.60 10.59
CA CYS A 212 5.10 9.27 11.67
C CYS A 212 4.14 10.02 12.61
N LEU A 213 3.19 10.76 12.03
CA LEU A 213 2.20 11.53 12.78
C LEU A 213 1.21 10.62 13.49
N LEU A 214 0.70 9.58 12.81
CA LEU A 214 -0.22 8.62 13.40
C LEU A 214 0.39 7.88 14.60
N VAL A 215 1.68 7.56 14.56
CA VAL A 215 2.39 6.94 15.70
C VAL A 215 2.40 7.87 16.91
N ILE A 216 2.70 9.16 16.70
CA ILE A 216 2.73 10.15 17.78
C ILE A 216 1.33 10.35 18.36
N ILE A 217 0.30 10.45 17.50
CA ILE A 217 -1.11 10.54 17.93
C ILE A 217 -1.47 9.33 18.79
N ASN A 218 -1.14 8.12 18.31
CA ASN A 218 -1.44 6.87 18.99
C ASN A 218 -0.74 6.73 20.36
N ALA A 219 0.49 7.21 20.46
CA ALA A 219 1.28 7.11 21.68
C ALA A 219 0.86 8.15 22.74
N TYR A 220 0.59 9.39 22.34
CA TYR A 220 0.49 10.51 23.32
C TYR A 220 -0.85 11.21 23.38
N ILE A 221 -1.74 11.01 22.39
CA ILE A 221 -3.01 11.73 22.30
C ILE A 221 -4.18 10.77 22.50
N ARG A 222 -4.37 9.82 21.57
CA ARG A 222 -5.44 8.82 21.64
C ARG A 222 -5.14 7.61 20.74
N PRO A 223 -5.71 6.43 21.03
CA PRO A 223 -5.52 5.25 20.19
C PRO A 223 -5.93 5.49 18.74
N VAL A 224 -5.07 5.07 17.80
CA VAL A 224 -5.36 5.11 16.37
C VAL A 224 -5.76 3.70 15.91
N PRO A 225 -7.01 3.46 15.45
CA PRO A 225 -7.49 2.10 15.15
C PRO A 225 -6.64 1.32 14.15
N VAL A 226 -6.12 1.98 13.10
CA VAL A 226 -5.25 1.33 12.10
C VAL A 226 -3.91 0.88 12.66
N LEU A 227 -3.52 1.39 13.84
CA LEU A 227 -2.27 1.07 14.53
C LEU A 227 -2.45 0.05 15.67
N GLN A 228 -3.65 -0.52 15.86
CA GLN A 228 -3.95 -1.46 16.94
C GLN A 228 -3.02 -2.69 16.98
N ASN A 229 -2.48 -3.07 15.81
CA ASN A 229 -1.62 -4.24 15.63
C ASN A 229 -0.15 -3.98 16.00
N LEU A 230 0.26 -2.75 16.30
CA LEU A 230 1.64 -2.42 16.72
C LEU A 230 2.01 -2.95 18.11
N ARG A 231 1.03 -3.37 18.93
CA ARG A 231 1.29 -3.82 20.31
C ARG A 231 1.88 -5.23 20.32
N SER A 232 2.98 -5.41 21.07
CA SER A 232 3.56 -6.73 21.34
C SER A 232 2.55 -7.65 22.04
N LYS A 233 2.44 -8.91 21.59
CA LYS A 233 1.47 -9.88 22.11
C LYS A 233 2.18 -10.97 22.92
N GLY A 234 1.59 -11.32 24.07
CA GLY A 234 2.21 -12.12 25.13
C GLY A 234 2.11 -13.65 24.98
N PHE A 235 2.23 -14.36 26.11
CA PHE A 235 2.28 -15.83 26.19
C PHE A 235 1.08 -16.57 25.56
N SER A 236 -0.10 -15.94 25.45
CA SER A 236 -1.29 -16.52 24.83
C SER A 236 -1.06 -16.90 23.37
N THR A 237 -0.31 -16.07 22.63
CA THR A 237 0.04 -16.27 21.23
C THR A 237 0.81 -17.58 21.02
N LEU A 238 1.87 -17.80 21.83
CA LEU A 238 2.72 -18.97 21.71
C LEU A 238 1.95 -20.26 22.03
N SER A 239 1.09 -20.22 23.05
CA SER A 239 0.23 -21.35 23.42
C SER A 239 -0.71 -21.74 22.28
N CYS A 240 -1.36 -20.76 21.62
CA CYS A 240 -2.20 -21.01 20.45
C CYS A 240 -1.42 -21.66 19.31
N MET A 241 -0.25 -21.11 18.98
CA MET A 241 0.59 -21.60 17.88
C MET A 241 1.01 -23.06 18.10
N VAL A 242 1.57 -23.38 19.27
CA VAL A 242 2.04 -24.74 19.57
C VAL A 242 0.89 -25.75 19.58
N LYS A 243 -0.25 -25.39 20.19
CA LYS A 243 -1.41 -26.27 20.32
C LYS A 243 -2.05 -26.63 18.97
N ASN A 244 -2.15 -25.67 18.05
CA ASN A 244 -2.91 -25.85 16.82
C ASN A 244 -2.05 -26.08 15.57
N CYS A 245 -0.81 -25.60 15.56
CA CYS A 245 0.04 -25.53 14.37
C CYS A 245 1.41 -26.20 14.56
N GLY A 246 1.59 -27.02 15.61
CA GLY A 246 2.86 -27.68 15.94
C GLY A 246 3.58 -28.32 14.75
N PRO A 247 2.91 -29.16 13.92
CA PRO A 247 3.55 -29.76 12.74
C PRO A 247 4.04 -28.74 11.70
N GLN A 248 3.25 -27.70 11.43
CA GLN A 248 3.59 -26.66 10.45
C GLN A 248 4.75 -25.80 10.97
N ILE A 249 4.75 -25.49 12.26
CA ILE A 249 5.86 -24.79 12.93
C ILE A 249 7.14 -25.62 12.80
N LEU A 250 7.09 -26.91 13.15
CA LEU A 250 8.26 -27.78 13.05
C LEU A 250 8.78 -27.88 11.60
N ASN A 251 7.90 -28.11 10.63
CA ASN A 251 8.29 -28.20 9.23
C ASN A 251 8.91 -26.89 8.71
N CYS A 252 8.35 -25.74 9.10
CA CYS A 252 8.94 -24.44 8.79
C CYS A 252 10.32 -24.25 9.44
N LEU A 253 10.49 -24.63 10.71
CA LEU A 253 11.77 -24.51 11.40
C LEU A 253 12.83 -25.48 10.85
N LEU A 254 12.43 -26.60 10.25
CA LEU A 254 13.33 -27.53 9.57
C LEU A 254 13.70 -27.07 8.16
N ASP A 255 12.85 -26.27 7.51
CA ASP A 255 13.12 -25.69 6.20
C ASP A 255 14.03 -24.43 6.30
N PRO A 256 15.17 -24.37 5.59
CA PRO A 256 16.06 -23.21 5.63
C PRO A 256 15.42 -21.90 5.16
N ASN A 257 14.61 -21.92 4.10
CA ASN A 257 14.00 -20.72 3.56
C ASN A 257 12.90 -20.20 4.48
N CYS A 258 12.06 -21.07 5.02
CA CYS A 258 11.03 -20.69 5.97
C CYS A 258 11.62 -20.07 7.24
N ARG A 259 12.72 -20.62 7.79
CA ARG A 259 13.47 -19.98 8.88
C ARG A 259 13.98 -18.59 8.53
N LYS A 260 14.57 -18.42 7.35
CA LYS A 260 15.02 -17.10 6.87
C LYS A 260 13.86 -16.12 6.76
N ALA A 261 12.71 -16.55 6.24
CA ALA A 261 11.50 -15.74 6.16
C ALA A 261 11.07 -15.24 7.54
N LEU A 262 10.96 -16.14 8.53
CA LEU A 262 10.56 -15.78 9.90
C LEU A 262 11.58 -14.85 10.58
N GLN A 263 12.88 -15.12 10.42
CA GLN A 263 13.93 -14.27 10.98
C GLN A 263 13.91 -12.87 10.38
N CYS A 264 13.73 -12.77 9.05
CA CYS A 264 13.62 -11.51 8.34
C CYS A 264 12.38 -10.72 8.79
N LEU A 265 11.21 -11.36 8.85
CA LEU A 265 9.96 -10.74 9.29
C LEU A 265 10.04 -10.20 10.72
N ASN A 266 10.70 -10.93 11.63
CA ASN A 266 10.92 -10.48 13.01
C ASN A 266 11.83 -9.25 13.13
N GLN A 267 12.59 -8.92 12.08
CA GLN A 267 13.45 -7.72 12.03
C GLN A 267 12.74 -6.53 11.38
N CYS A 268 11.66 -6.76 10.63
CA CYS A 268 10.85 -5.68 10.05
C CYS A 268 10.06 -4.95 11.15
N SER A 269 9.86 -3.65 10.96
CA SER A 269 8.81 -2.94 11.71
C SER A 269 7.44 -3.52 11.32
N PRO A 270 6.48 -3.70 12.25
CA PRO A 270 5.19 -4.31 11.94
C PRO A 270 4.36 -3.56 10.88
N VAL A 271 4.67 -2.29 10.64
CA VAL A 271 4.02 -1.44 9.62
C VAL A 271 4.85 -1.28 8.34
N ASP A 272 6.08 -1.79 8.32
CA ASP A 272 6.94 -1.75 7.15
C ASP A 272 6.55 -2.89 6.20
N GLN A 273 5.54 -2.59 5.38
CA GLN A 273 5.01 -3.52 4.39
C GLN A 273 6.04 -3.83 3.30
N VAL A 274 6.93 -2.88 2.97
CA VAL A 274 8.00 -3.08 1.99
C VAL A 274 8.96 -4.16 2.48
N CYS A 275 9.44 -4.02 3.73
CA CYS A 275 10.30 -5.01 4.37
C CYS A 275 9.59 -6.37 4.45
N SER A 276 8.36 -6.38 4.97
CA SER A 276 7.60 -7.60 5.20
C SER A 276 7.36 -8.38 3.89
N TYR A 277 6.87 -7.70 2.86
CA TYR A 277 6.58 -8.33 1.57
C TYR A 277 7.88 -8.75 0.86
N ARG A 278 8.96 -7.97 0.95
CA ARG A 278 10.27 -8.38 0.41
C ARG A 278 10.84 -9.61 1.11
N CYS A 279 10.68 -9.75 2.43
CA CYS A 279 11.05 -10.98 3.15
C CYS A 279 10.27 -12.19 2.62
N ILE A 280 8.94 -12.06 2.50
CA ILE A 280 8.06 -13.12 1.99
C ILE A 280 8.45 -13.50 0.57
N ALA A 281 8.49 -12.53 -0.35
CA ALA A 281 8.76 -12.78 -1.75
C ALA A 281 10.21 -13.23 -2.03
N SER A 282 11.15 -13.02 -1.11
CA SER A 282 12.50 -13.59 -1.19
C SER A 282 12.55 -15.06 -0.79
N TYR A 283 11.74 -15.46 0.19
CA TYR A 283 11.86 -16.75 0.88
C TYR A 283 10.61 -17.64 0.82
N GLU A 284 9.60 -17.26 0.06
CA GLU A 284 8.35 -18.02 -0.05
C GLU A 284 8.57 -19.47 -0.50
N GLY A 285 7.73 -20.34 0.03
CA GLY A 285 7.74 -21.76 -0.25
C GLY A 285 6.60 -22.48 0.48
N PRO A 286 6.36 -23.76 0.16
CA PRO A 286 5.18 -24.49 0.65
C PRO A 286 5.14 -24.61 2.19
N TYR A 287 6.29 -24.68 2.85
CA TYR A 287 6.35 -24.74 4.32
C TYR A 287 6.00 -23.41 4.98
N PHE A 288 6.44 -22.29 4.39
CA PHE A 288 6.06 -20.95 4.85
C PHE A 288 4.57 -20.69 4.63
N GLU A 289 4.06 -21.05 3.46
CA GLU A 289 2.64 -20.97 3.14
C GLU A 289 1.79 -21.78 4.14
N ALA A 290 2.18 -23.02 4.43
CA ALA A 290 1.48 -23.88 5.39
C ALA A 290 1.54 -23.33 6.83
N PHE A 291 2.69 -22.76 7.24
CA PHE A 291 2.86 -22.09 8.52
C PHE A 291 1.91 -20.90 8.64
N SER A 292 1.95 -19.96 7.69
CA SER A 292 1.13 -18.75 7.69
C SER A 292 -0.35 -19.07 7.60
N LEU A 293 -0.73 -20.05 6.77
CA LEU A 293 -2.10 -20.54 6.66
C LEU A 293 -2.63 -21.06 8.00
N CYS A 294 -1.81 -21.77 8.75
CA CYS A 294 -2.23 -22.29 10.06
C CYS A 294 -2.29 -21.17 11.11
N VAL A 295 -1.17 -20.49 11.33
CA VAL A 295 -0.97 -19.55 12.43
C VAL A 295 -1.82 -18.30 12.28
N LEU A 296 -1.90 -17.75 11.06
CA LEU A 296 -2.62 -16.51 10.78
C LEU A 296 -4.04 -16.81 10.30
N GLN A 297 -4.18 -17.56 9.22
CA GLN A 297 -5.46 -17.64 8.51
C GLN A 297 -6.49 -18.58 9.15
N LYS A 298 -6.08 -19.74 9.66
CA LYS A 298 -6.99 -20.73 10.26
C LYS A 298 -7.26 -20.45 11.74
N HIS A 299 -6.21 -20.13 12.50
CA HIS A 299 -6.33 -19.97 13.95
C HIS A 299 -6.20 -18.53 14.43
N ASN A 300 -5.72 -17.60 13.59
CA ASN A 300 -5.44 -16.21 13.95
C ASN A 300 -4.79 -16.11 15.33
N CYS A 301 -3.74 -16.89 15.58
CA CYS A 301 -3.09 -16.96 16.89
C CYS A 301 -2.46 -15.64 17.30
N LEU A 302 -2.19 -14.76 16.33
CA LEU A 302 -1.73 -13.40 16.59
C LEU A 302 -2.90 -12.44 16.88
N GLU A 303 -4.17 -12.87 16.84
CA GLU A 303 -5.36 -12.04 17.07
C GLU A 303 -5.32 -10.71 16.29
N LEU A 304 -4.86 -10.76 15.04
CA LEU A 304 -4.75 -9.58 14.20
C LEU A 304 -6.07 -9.34 13.47
N ASP A 305 -6.35 -8.08 13.20
CA ASP A 305 -7.51 -7.66 12.42
C ASP A 305 -7.19 -6.38 11.65
N ALA A 306 -7.64 -6.34 10.40
CA ALA A 306 -7.62 -5.15 9.56
C ALA A 306 -8.81 -5.17 8.61
N LYS A 307 -9.31 -3.97 8.28
CA LYS A 307 -10.42 -3.77 7.36
C LYS A 307 -9.91 -3.12 6.08
N ILE A 308 -10.59 -3.39 4.97
CA ILE A 308 -10.37 -2.65 3.73
C ILE A 308 -10.71 -1.18 4.02
N PRO A 309 -9.80 -0.21 3.76
CA PRO A 309 -10.09 1.20 3.98
C PRO A 309 -11.24 1.66 3.06
N GLU A 310 -12.15 2.47 3.60
CA GLU A 310 -13.26 3.05 2.83
C GLU A 310 -12.92 4.43 2.24
N LYS A 311 -11.83 5.04 2.72
CA LYS A 311 -11.34 6.35 2.30
C LYS A 311 -9.95 6.23 1.65
N PRO A 312 -9.66 7.04 0.62
CA PRO A 312 -10.57 7.98 -0.02
C PRO A 312 -11.64 7.26 -0.87
N TYR A 313 -12.82 7.86 -1.00
CA TYR A 313 -13.77 7.37 -1.99
C TYR A 313 -13.24 7.75 -3.38
N VAL A 314 -12.95 6.75 -4.21
CA VAL A 314 -12.46 6.94 -5.57
C VAL A 314 -13.62 6.69 -6.54
N PRO A 315 -14.09 7.73 -7.27
CA PRO A 315 -15.20 7.57 -8.20
C PRO A 315 -14.77 6.70 -9.40
N PRO A 316 -15.59 5.70 -9.79
CA PRO A 316 -15.32 4.88 -10.96
C PRO A 316 -15.52 5.67 -12.26
N MET A 317 -14.80 5.27 -13.31
CA MET A 317 -15.05 5.69 -14.68
C MET A 317 -16.50 5.39 -15.10
N THR A 318 -17.18 6.34 -15.73
CA THR A 318 -18.62 6.25 -16.05
C THR A 318 -18.92 6.06 -17.53
N SER A 319 -17.99 6.43 -18.42
CA SER A 319 -18.14 6.26 -19.88
C SER A 319 -16.81 5.91 -20.52
N PHE A 320 -16.86 5.24 -21.67
CA PHE A 320 -15.71 4.92 -22.52
C PHE A 320 -16.12 5.06 -23.99
N ARG A 321 -15.32 5.76 -24.80
CA ARG A 321 -15.64 6.09 -26.21
C ARG A 321 -17.07 6.64 -26.38
N GLY A 322 -17.43 7.60 -25.53
CA GLY A 322 -18.74 8.28 -25.55
C GLY A 322 -19.95 7.44 -25.10
N LYS A 323 -19.78 6.19 -24.69
CA LYS A 323 -20.87 5.30 -24.25
C LYS A 323 -20.82 5.07 -22.74
N GLU A 324 -21.98 4.96 -22.11
CA GLU A 324 -22.08 4.59 -20.68
C GLU A 324 -21.40 3.24 -20.42
N LEU A 325 -20.59 3.19 -19.37
CA LEU A 325 -19.80 2.01 -19.05
C LEU A 325 -20.70 0.92 -18.44
N CYS A 326 -20.61 -0.28 -19.00
CA CYS A 326 -21.24 -1.48 -18.43
C CYS A 326 -20.19 -2.45 -17.88
N HIS A 327 -20.61 -3.47 -17.12
CA HIS A 327 -19.67 -4.45 -16.57
C HIS A 327 -18.85 -5.21 -17.60
N ASP A 328 -19.42 -5.55 -18.76
CA ASP A 328 -18.70 -6.29 -19.81
C ASP A 328 -17.61 -5.41 -20.43
N THR A 329 -17.92 -4.13 -20.70
CA THR A 329 -16.93 -3.14 -21.18
C THR A 329 -15.84 -2.92 -20.14
N ALA A 330 -16.20 -2.76 -18.85
CA ALA A 330 -15.22 -2.56 -17.79
C ALA A 330 -14.25 -3.75 -17.64
N GLU A 331 -14.75 -5.00 -17.77
CA GLU A 331 -13.88 -6.18 -17.82
C GLU A 331 -12.99 -6.18 -19.06
N ASP A 332 -13.50 -5.76 -20.23
CA ASP A 332 -12.70 -5.65 -21.45
C ASP A 332 -11.58 -4.59 -21.33
N LEU A 333 -11.84 -3.48 -20.62
CA LEU A 333 -10.80 -2.48 -20.31
C LEU A 333 -9.68 -3.07 -19.45
N PHE A 334 -10.01 -3.94 -18.49
CA PHE A 334 -9.00 -4.70 -17.77
C PHE A 334 -8.26 -5.69 -18.67
N VAL A 335 -8.97 -6.43 -19.54
CA VAL A 335 -8.33 -7.34 -20.51
C VAL A 335 -7.34 -6.59 -21.40
N GLY A 336 -7.62 -5.33 -21.75
CA GLY A 336 -6.65 -4.42 -22.36
C GLY A 336 -6.11 -4.98 -23.68
N TRP A 337 -4.80 -5.15 -23.77
CA TRP A 337 -4.12 -5.59 -24.99
C TRP A 337 -3.96 -7.11 -25.13
N LEU A 338 -4.41 -7.89 -24.15
CA LEU A 338 -4.24 -9.34 -24.17
C LEU A 338 -4.97 -9.94 -25.37
N GLY A 339 -4.24 -10.68 -26.21
CA GLY A 339 -4.72 -11.20 -27.49
C GLY A 339 -3.91 -10.65 -28.66
N GLU A 340 -3.74 -9.33 -28.69
CA GLU A 340 -2.78 -8.66 -29.59
C GLU A 340 -1.36 -8.71 -29.01
N LEU A 341 -1.27 -8.63 -27.67
CA LEU A 341 -0.06 -8.86 -26.89
C LEU A 341 -0.23 -10.09 -25.98
N GLU A 342 0.87 -10.56 -25.39
CA GLU A 342 0.87 -11.69 -24.44
C GLU A 342 0.42 -11.30 -23.01
N TRP A 343 0.10 -10.02 -22.79
CA TRP A 343 -0.36 -9.45 -21.52
C TRP A 343 -1.44 -8.39 -21.76
N SER A 344 -2.20 -8.07 -20.70
CA SER A 344 -3.20 -7.01 -20.75
C SER A 344 -2.57 -5.63 -20.70
N TRP A 345 -1.67 -5.44 -19.73
CA TRP A 345 -1.08 -4.16 -19.38
C TRP A 345 0.29 -4.35 -18.73
N ARG A 346 1.18 -3.38 -18.87
CA ARG A 346 2.41 -3.25 -18.06
C ARG A 346 2.26 -2.10 -17.08
N VAL A 347 2.69 -2.29 -15.84
CA VAL A 347 2.70 -1.21 -14.85
C VAL A 347 3.87 -0.28 -15.14
N VAL A 348 3.57 1.00 -15.29
CA VAL A 348 4.54 2.08 -15.50
C VAL A 348 5.04 2.59 -14.15
N ALA A 349 4.09 2.85 -13.26
CA ALA A 349 4.35 3.37 -11.93
C ALA A 349 3.17 3.00 -11.02
N GLY A 350 3.40 2.95 -9.72
CA GLY A 350 2.31 2.86 -8.77
C GLY A 350 2.59 3.49 -7.42
N GLN A 351 1.55 3.65 -6.62
CA GLN A 351 1.59 4.47 -5.41
C GLN A 351 2.12 3.70 -4.19
N ASN A 352 1.86 2.39 -4.11
CA ASN A 352 2.24 1.62 -2.94
C ASN A 352 3.65 1.01 -3.13
N PRO A 353 4.68 1.45 -2.39
CA PRO A 353 6.03 0.95 -2.58
C PRO A 353 6.19 -0.54 -2.23
N ALA A 354 5.28 -1.10 -1.42
CA ALA A 354 5.36 -2.51 -1.01
C ALA A 354 4.90 -3.48 -2.10
N TYR A 355 4.03 -3.04 -3.01
CA TYR A 355 3.39 -3.90 -4.01
C TYR A 355 3.61 -3.42 -5.46
N ASP A 356 3.73 -2.11 -5.66
CA ASP A 356 3.70 -1.50 -6.99
C ASP A 356 5.09 -1.10 -7.53
N GLN A 357 6.17 -1.28 -6.77
CA GLN A 357 7.54 -0.89 -7.16
C GLN A 357 8.39 -2.05 -7.71
N PHE A 358 7.86 -3.27 -7.78
CA PHE A 358 8.61 -4.40 -8.33
C PHE A 358 8.98 -4.19 -9.80
N PRO A 359 10.16 -4.60 -10.27
CA PRO A 359 10.51 -4.54 -11.68
C PRO A 359 9.59 -5.40 -12.57
N CYS A 360 9.47 -5.02 -13.83
CA CYS A 360 8.85 -5.81 -14.90
C CYS A 360 7.47 -6.38 -14.56
N GLN A 361 6.52 -5.51 -14.18
CA GLN A 361 5.17 -5.97 -13.80
C GLN A 361 4.23 -6.03 -14.99
N TYR A 362 3.79 -7.25 -15.30
CA TYR A 362 2.75 -7.54 -16.27
C TYR A 362 1.45 -7.86 -15.55
N GLN A 363 0.35 -7.36 -16.09
CA GLN A 363 -0.99 -7.68 -15.66
C GLN A 363 -1.66 -8.55 -16.72
N LEU A 364 -2.25 -9.66 -16.29
CA LEU A 364 -3.07 -10.51 -17.16
C LEU A 364 -4.49 -10.58 -16.60
N PHE A 365 -5.45 -10.04 -17.34
CA PHE A 365 -6.87 -10.14 -17.04
C PHE A 365 -7.56 -10.96 -18.11
N TYR A 366 -8.36 -11.94 -17.70
CA TYR A 366 -9.03 -12.83 -18.66
C TYR A 366 -10.27 -13.51 -18.06
N ARG A 367 -11.19 -13.91 -18.94
CA ARG A 367 -12.36 -14.70 -18.55
C ARG A 367 -12.00 -16.18 -18.59
N GLY A 368 -12.26 -16.90 -17.50
CA GLY A 368 -12.08 -18.35 -17.46
C GLY A 368 -13.20 -19.13 -18.17
N LYS A 369 -13.13 -20.46 -18.04
CA LYS A 369 -14.10 -21.41 -18.62
C LYS A 369 -15.52 -21.26 -18.03
N GLY A 370 -15.65 -20.81 -16.79
CA GLY A 370 -16.94 -20.60 -16.14
C GLY A 370 -17.65 -19.35 -16.69
N LYS A 371 -18.98 -19.39 -16.78
CA LYS A 371 -19.78 -18.29 -17.34
C LYS A 371 -19.48 -16.93 -16.67
N SER A 372 -19.21 -16.92 -15.36
CA SER A 372 -18.93 -15.73 -14.55
C SER A 372 -17.53 -15.73 -13.93
N SER A 373 -16.60 -16.51 -14.48
CA SER A 373 -15.22 -16.53 -13.98
C SER A 373 -14.39 -15.46 -14.68
N PHE A 374 -13.87 -14.51 -13.91
CA PHE A 374 -12.90 -13.52 -14.34
C PHE A 374 -11.69 -13.60 -13.40
N TRP A 375 -10.50 -13.55 -13.97
CA TRP A 375 -9.24 -13.78 -13.27
C TRP A 375 -8.27 -12.64 -13.54
N TYR A 376 -7.47 -12.33 -12.53
CA TYR A 376 -6.33 -11.44 -12.62
C TYR A 376 -5.08 -12.19 -12.17
N GLU A 377 -4.02 -12.11 -12.98
CA GLU A 377 -2.72 -12.66 -12.65
C GLU A 377 -1.62 -11.61 -12.85
N PRO A 378 -1.11 -10.99 -11.78
CA PRO A 378 0.11 -10.21 -11.88
C PRO A 378 1.32 -11.14 -12.01
N VAL A 379 2.24 -10.77 -12.90
CA VAL A 379 3.54 -11.40 -13.08
C VAL A 379 4.60 -10.31 -12.94
N PHE A 380 5.53 -10.47 -12.00
CA PHE A 380 6.51 -9.43 -11.66
C PHE A 380 7.83 -10.03 -11.22
N GLN A 381 8.92 -9.26 -11.32
CA GLN A 381 10.20 -9.66 -10.78
C GLN A 381 10.40 -9.15 -9.36
N VAL A 382 11.05 -9.95 -8.54
CA VAL A 382 11.48 -9.56 -7.20
C VAL A 382 12.99 -9.64 -7.14
N ARG A 383 13.61 -8.54 -6.71
CA ARG A 383 15.01 -8.54 -6.29
C ARG A 383 15.09 -9.06 -4.86
N THR A 384 15.48 -10.32 -4.72
CA THR A 384 15.56 -10.98 -3.42
C THR A 384 16.58 -10.31 -2.52
N LEU A 385 16.56 -10.64 -1.22
CA LEU A 385 17.58 -10.18 -0.26
C LEU A 385 18.98 -10.72 -0.57
N GLU A 386 19.08 -11.83 -1.32
CA GLU A 386 20.33 -12.31 -1.92
C GLU A 386 20.63 -11.73 -3.31
N GLU A 387 20.00 -10.62 -3.68
CA GLU A 387 20.29 -9.88 -4.91
C GLU A 387 20.04 -10.65 -6.22
N LYS A 388 19.17 -11.68 -6.16
CA LYS A 388 18.73 -12.44 -7.34
C LYS A 388 17.41 -11.90 -7.85
N LEU A 389 17.24 -11.86 -9.17
CA LEU A 389 15.94 -11.59 -9.78
C LEU A 389 15.17 -12.90 -9.91
N VAL A 390 13.97 -12.95 -9.34
CA VAL A 390 13.05 -14.10 -9.43
C VAL A 390 11.69 -13.65 -9.91
N TRP A 391 11.08 -14.42 -10.81
CA TRP A 391 9.71 -14.17 -11.26
C TRP A 391 8.71 -14.67 -10.23
N ARG A 392 7.71 -13.84 -9.94
CA ARG A 392 6.56 -14.15 -9.09
C ARG A 392 5.28 -13.99 -9.91
N ARG A 393 4.32 -14.87 -9.62
CA ARG A 393 3.01 -14.88 -10.25
C ARG A 393 1.96 -15.18 -9.19
N ARG A 394 0.87 -14.42 -9.19
CA ARG A 394 -0.28 -14.64 -8.31
C ARG A 394 -1.54 -14.84 -9.13
N ARG A 395 -2.58 -15.39 -8.52
CA ARG A 395 -3.86 -15.62 -9.18
C ARG A 395 -5.04 -15.20 -8.31
N TYR A 396 -5.67 -14.11 -8.71
CA TYR A 396 -6.80 -13.50 -8.03
C TYR A 396 -8.10 -13.90 -8.72
N SER A 397 -9.08 -14.30 -7.93
CA SER A 397 -10.48 -14.37 -8.39
C SER A 397 -11.05 -12.95 -8.40
N VAL A 398 -11.64 -12.55 -9.52
CA VAL A 398 -12.27 -11.23 -9.67
C VAL A 398 -13.79 -11.37 -9.74
N LYS A 399 -14.48 -10.50 -9.01
CA LYS A 399 -15.95 -10.36 -9.01
C LYS A 399 -16.34 -8.93 -9.30
N ARG A 400 -17.40 -8.76 -10.10
CA ARG A 400 -18.01 -7.45 -10.36
C ARG A 400 -18.49 -6.81 -9.06
N GLY A 401 -18.20 -5.53 -8.88
CA GLY A 401 -18.83 -4.69 -7.88
C GLY A 401 -20.27 -4.34 -8.28
N LYS A 402 -20.92 -3.47 -7.50
CA LYS A 402 -22.30 -3.05 -7.79
C LYS A 402 -22.38 -2.05 -8.95
N ILE A 403 -21.33 -1.24 -9.10
CA ILE A 403 -21.23 -0.20 -10.13
C ILE A 403 -20.24 -0.71 -11.19
N PRO A 404 -20.50 -0.52 -12.49
CA PRO A 404 -19.49 -0.70 -13.53
C PRO A 404 -18.16 0.00 -13.15
N ALA A 405 -17.03 -0.51 -13.66
CA ALA A 405 -15.68 -0.10 -13.26
C ALA A 405 -15.29 -0.37 -11.79
N THR A 406 -16.14 -1.00 -10.96
CA THR A 406 -15.76 -1.45 -9.61
C THR A 406 -15.73 -2.97 -9.48
N PHE A 407 -14.80 -3.51 -8.70
CA PHE A 407 -14.54 -4.94 -8.61
C PHE A 407 -14.04 -5.37 -7.23
N ARG A 408 -14.26 -6.64 -6.87
CA ARG A 408 -13.73 -7.29 -5.67
C ARG A 408 -12.77 -8.40 -6.07
N PHE A 409 -11.54 -8.28 -5.62
CA PHE A 409 -10.47 -9.24 -5.89
C PHE A 409 -10.20 -10.02 -4.62
N SER A 410 -9.87 -11.30 -4.76
CA SER A 410 -9.51 -12.16 -3.63
C SER A 410 -8.44 -13.16 -4.05
N VAL A 411 -7.43 -13.33 -3.20
CA VAL A 411 -6.32 -14.25 -3.40
C VAL A 411 -5.97 -14.91 -2.07
N LEU A 412 -5.57 -16.18 -2.11
CA LEU A 412 -4.81 -16.80 -1.04
C LEU A 412 -3.34 -16.72 -1.43
N ASP A 413 -2.60 -15.78 -0.84
CA ASP A 413 -1.19 -15.58 -1.13
C ASP A 413 -0.38 -15.94 0.13
N ASN A 414 0.61 -16.83 -0.02
CA ASN A 414 1.51 -17.23 1.07
C ASN A 414 0.77 -17.61 2.36
N GLY A 415 -0.39 -18.26 2.23
CA GLY A 415 -1.21 -18.74 3.33
C GLY A 415 -2.16 -17.70 3.92
N VAL A 416 -2.15 -16.46 3.44
CA VAL A 416 -3.01 -15.38 3.94
C VAL A 416 -3.99 -14.97 2.84
N VAL A 417 -5.28 -14.87 3.19
CA VAL A 417 -6.27 -14.33 2.27
C VAL A 417 -6.16 -12.81 2.27
N SER A 418 -5.94 -12.25 1.08
CA SER A 418 -6.15 -10.82 0.84
C SER A 418 -7.46 -10.60 0.08
N ASN A 419 -8.17 -9.54 0.47
CA ASN A 419 -9.34 -9.05 -0.24
C ASN A 419 -9.13 -7.59 -0.62
N GLU A 420 -9.47 -7.26 -1.85
CA GLU A 420 -9.25 -5.94 -2.40
C GLU A 420 -10.48 -5.44 -3.14
N PHE A 421 -10.67 -4.13 -3.13
CA PHE A 421 -11.68 -3.41 -3.89
C PHE A 421 -10.98 -2.53 -4.91
N TRP A 422 -11.17 -2.85 -6.18
CA TRP A 422 -10.53 -2.20 -7.31
C TRP A 422 -11.53 -1.31 -8.04
N THR A 423 -11.04 -0.15 -8.48
CA THR A 423 -11.78 0.84 -9.25
C THR A 423 -10.97 1.19 -10.50
N ILE A 424 -11.59 1.07 -11.69
CA ILE A 424 -11.06 1.69 -12.91
C ILE A 424 -11.36 3.18 -12.82
N VAL A 425 -10.31 3.99 -12.72
CA VAL A 425 -10.43 5.44 -12.51
C VAL A 425 -10.57 6.15 -13.85
N ASP A 426 -9.70 5.79 -14.79
CA ASP A 426 -9.73 6.26 -16.17
C ASP A 426 -8.95 5.29 -17.07
N VAL A 427 -9.32 5.25 -18.35
CA VAL A 427 -8.62 4.55 -19.42
C VAL A 427 -8.75 5.41 -20.67
N SER A 428 -7.64 5.65 -21.38
CA SER A 428 -7.68 6.42 -22.62
C SER A 428 -8.52 5.69 -23.68
N ASP A 429 -9.20 6.43 -24.55
CA ASP A 429 -10.09 5.84 -25.56
C ASP A 429 -9.33 4.93 -26.54
N ASP A 430 -8.07 5.26 -26.81
CA ASP A 430 -7.14 4.48 -27.65
C ASP A 430 -6.43 3.34 -26.89
N LEU A 431 -6.74 3.12 -25.61
CA LEU A 431 -6.08 2.15 -24.73
C LEU A 431 -4.55 2.35 -24.60
N SER A 432 -4.04 3.55 -24.90
CA SER A 432 -2.63 3.91 -24.69
C SER A 432 -2.24 3.96 -23.21
N TRP A 433 -3.18 4.23 -22.30
CA TRP A 433 -2.94 4.15 -20.86
C TRP A 433 -4.21 3.87 -20.03
N GLY A 434 -4.02 3.40 -18.81
CA GLY A 434 -5.08 3.23 -17.82
C GLY A 434 -4.60 3.50 -16.39
N LEU A 435 -5.51 3.95 -15.52
CA LEU A 435 -5.25 4.14 -14.09
C LEU A 435 -6.24 3.31 -13.27
N PHE A 436 -5.72 2.39 -12.47
CA PHE A 436 -6.52 1.53 -11.60
C PHE A 436 -6.17 1.78 -10.14
N HIS A 437 -7.17 2.05 -9.32
CA HIS A 437 -7.01 2.27 -7.87
C HIS A 437 -7.49 1.05 -7.09
N TYR A 438 -6.84 0.74 -5.97
CA TYR A 438 -7.24 -0.34 -5.08
C TYR A 438 -7.19 0.02 -3.60
N HIS A 439 -8.13 -0.56 -2.85
CA HIS A 439 -8.11 -0.64 -1.39
C HIS A 439 -8.04 -2.11 -1.00
N GLY A 440 -7.09 -2.51 -0.17
CA GLY A 440 -6.88 -3.90 0.19
C GLY A 440 -6.70 -4.12 1.68
N ALA A 441 -6.94 -5.36 2.10
CA ALA A 441 -6.59 -5.82 3.44
C ALA A 441 -6.27 -7.31 3.47
N ALA A 442 -5.13 -7.63 4.07
CA ALA A 442 -4.79 -8.95 4.57
C ALA A 442 -5.23 -9.01 6.05
N ARG A 443 -6.53 -9.23 6.25
CA ARG A 443 -7.21 -9.07 7.56
C ARG A 443 -6.50 -9.79 8.71
N VAL A 444 -6.18 -11.07 8.52
CA VAL A 444 -5.54 -11.92 9.55
C VAL A 444 -4.04 -11.65 9.72
N ALA A 445 -3.45 -10.86 8.81
CA ALA A 445 -2.11 -10.31 8.98
C ALA A 445 -2.14 -8.91 9.60
N GLY A 446 -3.33 -8.36 9.90
CA GLY A 446 -3.47 -7.04 10.51
C GLY A 446 -3.04 -5.89 9.60
N GLN A 447 -3.04 -6.12 8.28
CA GLN A 447 -2.57 -5.15 7.29
C GLN A 447 -3.71 -4.66 6.41
N SER A 448 -3.76 -3.35 6.24
CA SER A 448 -4.61 -2.65 5.28
C SER A 448 -3.74 -1.74 4.43
N TYR A 449 -4.10 -1.58 3.17
CA TYR A 449 -3.30 -0.82 2.23
C TYR A 449 -4.18 -0.18 1.16
N THR A 450 -3.65 0.86 0.54
CA THR A 450 -4.21 1.49 -0.65
C THR A 450 -3.12 1.58 -1.70
N GLY A 451 -3.51 1.76 -2.95
CA GLY A 451 -2.58 2.01 -4.02
C GLY A 451 -3.29 2.36 -5.31
N ALA A 452 -2.50 2.77 -6.29
CA ALA A 452 -2.95 2.94 -7.66
C ALA A 452 -1.82 2.55 -8.58
N VAL A 453 -2.16 1.93 -9.70
CA VAL A 453 -1.22 1.52 -10.74
C VAL A 453 -1.57 2.23 -12.04
N LEU A 454 -0.61 2.98 -12.56
CA LEU A 454 -0.61 3.54 -13.90
C LEU A 454 -0.08 2.47 -14.85
N VAL A 455 -0.82 2.21 -15.90
CA VAL A 455 -0.50 1.15 -16.86
C VAL A 455 -0.49 1.64 -18.29
N THR A 456 0.37 1.02 -19.10
CA THR A 456 0.46 1.20 -20.56
C THR A 456 0.78 -0.14 -21.22
N PRO A 457 0.66 -0.27 -22.54
CA PRO A 457 0.89 -1.55 -23.23
C PRO A 457 2.38 -1.93 -23.21
N ASP A 458 3.25 -0.94 -23.32
CA ASP A 458 4.70 -1.10 -23.46
C ASP A 458 5.48 -0.81 -22.17
N GLY A 459 4.83 -0.30 -21.13
CA GLY A 459 5.46 0.05 -19.84
C GLY A 459 6.15 1.41 -19.85
N SER A 460 5.99 2.20 -20.91
CA SER A 460 6.45 3.59 -21.01
C SER A 460 5.46 4.53 -20.34
N TYR A 461 5.93 5.69 -19.88
CA TYR A 461 5.04 6.72 -19.35
C TYR A 461 4.11 7.28 -20.43
N PRO A 462 2.84 7.62 -20.11
CA PRO A 462 1.94 8.25 -21.07
C PRO A 462 2.54 9.51 -21.72
N ALA A 463 2.12 9.80 -22.95
CA ALA A 463 2.63 10.94 -23.71
C ALA A 463 2.24 12.28 -23.06
N GLU A 464 3.00 13.35 -23.35
CA GLU A 464 2.76 14.67 -22.75
C GLU A 464 1.34 15.21 -23.04
N LYS A 465 0.73 14.82 -24.16
CA LYS A 465 -0.68 15.15 -24.51
C LYS A 465 -1.69 14.64 -23.48
N ASP A 466 -1.37 13.57 -22.74
CA ASP A 466 -2.24 12.90 -21.78
C ASP A 466 -2.06 13.41 -20.35
N LYS A 467 -1.08 14.30 -20.11
CA LYS A 467 -0.67 14.75 -18.78
C LYS A 467 -1.80 15.36 -17.95
N GLU A 468 -2.59 16.25 -18.53
CA GLU A 468 -3.71 16.91 -17.81
C GLU A 468 -4.80 15.90 -17.44
N ARG A 469 -5.08 14.94 -18.32
CA ARG A 469 -6.07 13.88 -18.08
C ARG A 469 -5.58 12.91 -17.01
N LEU A 470 -4.30 12.52 -17.06
CA LEU A 470 -3.67 11.69 -16.03
C LEU A 470 -3.67 12.40 -14.67
N GLN A 471 -3.29 13.67 -14.61
CA GLN A 471 -3.32 14.46 -13.37
C GLN A 471 -4.73 14.54 -12.79
N SER A 472 -5.74 14.75 -13.65
CA SER A 472 -7.15 14.74 -13.23
C SER A 472 -7.60 13.37 -12.71
N ALA A 473 -7.13 12.27 -13.29
CA ALA A 473 -7.41 10.92 -12.81
C ALA A 473 -6.72 10.62 -11.46
N LEU A 474 -5.49 11.08 -11.27
CA LEU A 474 -4.77 10.96 -9.99
C LEU A 474 -5.44 11.77 -8.88
N GLU A 475 -5.92 12.97 -9.17
CA GLU A 475 -6.64 13.79 -8.17
C GLU A 475 -7.94 13.11 -7.70
N LYS A 476 -8.66 12.38 -8.57
CA LYS A 476 -9.82 11.55 -8.17
C LYS A 476 -9.44 10.45 -7.18
N CYS A 477 -8.19 10.00 -7.19
CA CYS A 477 -7.66 9.03 -6.23
C CYS A 477 -7.19 9.69 -4.92
N GLY A 478 -7.11 11.02 -4.87
CA GLY A 478 -6.38 11.73 -3.82
C GLY A 478 -4.88 11.47 -3.87
N ILE A 479 -4.33 11.16 -5.05
CA ILE A 479 -2.91 10.84 -5.24
C ILE A 479 -2.26 11.97 -6.04
N LYS A 480 -1.02 12.30 -5.71
CA LYS A 480 -0.17 13.18 -6.52
C LYS A 480 0.81 12.36 -7.35
N GLU A 481 1.17 12.88 -8.51
CA GLU A 481 2.12 12.23 -9.42
C GLU A 481 3.49 11.98 -8.76
N TRP A 482 3.92 12.84 -7.84
CA TRP A 482 5.15 12.66 -7.08
C TRP A 482 5.09 11.52 -6.04
N GLU A 483 3.91 10.99 -5.73
CA GLU A 483 3.75 9.78 -4.90
C GLU A 483 3.92 8.48 -5.69
N LEU A 484 3.94 8.55 -7.03
CA LEU A 484 4.09 7.36 -7.87
C LEU A 484 5.56 6.93 -7.96
N PHE A 485 5.82 5.68 -7.58
CA PHE A 485 7.09 5.00 -7.78
C PHE A 485 7.16 4.41 -9.18
N ALA A 486 8.16 4.81 -9.96
CA ALA A 486 8.38 4.26 -11.28
C ALA A 486 8.79 2.78 -11.18
N VAL A 487 8.21 1.96 -12.04
CA VAL A 487 8.58 0.55 -12.21
C VAL A 487 9.74 0.47 -13.18
N ASP A 488 10.79 -0.25 -12.79
CA ASP A 488 11.86 -0.59 -13.72
C ASP A 488 11.36 -1.63 -14.72
N ASN A 489 11.05 -1.16 -15.92
CA ASN A 489 10.59 -1.96 -17.05
C ASN A 489 11.74 -2.33 -18.01
N CYS A 490 12.99 -2.07 -17.63
CA CYS A 490 14.17 -2.44 -18.38
C CYS A 490 14.49 -3.95 -18.21
N SER A 491 14.98 -4.60 -19.27
CA SER A 491 15.55 -5.95 -19.21
C SER A 491 14.65 -7.05 -18.62
N CYS A 492 13.40 -7.11 -19.06
CA CYS A 492 12.43 -8.14 -18.64
C CYS A 492 12.62 -9.47 -19.40
N GLU A 493 13.59 -10.28 -19.00
CA GLU A 493 13.89 -11.55 -19.65
C GLU A 493 12.90 -12.67 -19.28
N ASN A 494 12.33 -13.31 -20.30
CA ASN A 494 11.51 -14.52 -20.19
C ASN A 494 10.40 -14.43 -19.12
N PRO A 495 9.51 -13.42 -19.16
CA PRO A 495 8.40 -13.34 -18.23
C PRO A 495 7.52 -14.60 -18.37
N PRO A 496 7.12 -15.26 -17.25
CA PRO A 496 6.30 -16.48 -17.28
C PRO A 496 4.83 -16.15 -17.58
N LEU A 497 4.58 -15.71 -18.80
CA LEU A 497 3.29 -15.29 -19.32
C LEU A 497 2.44 -16.48 -19.77
N GLY A 498 1.24 -16.17 -20.26
CA GLY A 498 0.28 -17.15 -20.77
C GLY A 498 -0.90 -17.37 -19.83
N ILE A 499 -2.04 -17.71 -20.42
CA ILE A 499 -3.32 -17.91 -19.73
C ILE A 499 -3.80 -19.35 -19.92
N PRO A 500 -4.69 -19.88 -19.06
CA PRO A 500 -5.25 -21.21 -19.22
C PRO A 500 -5.95 -21.39 -20.57
N GLN A 501 -5.78 -22.56 -21.19
CA GLN A 501 -6.44 -22.89 -22.46
C GLN A 501 -7.96 -22.78 -22.35
N GLY A 502 -8.59 -22.16 -23.36
CA GLY A 502 -10.04 -21.90 -23.40
C GLY A 502 -10.47 -20.67 -22.60
N SER A 503 -9.53 -19.83 -22.17
CA SER A 503 -9.83 -18.49 -21.67
C SER A 503 -10.42 -17.63 -22.79
N ARG A 504 -11.27 -16.68 -22.42
CA ARG A 504 -11.91 -15.72 -23.33
C ARG A 504 -11.40 -14.31 -23.02
N LEU A 505 -11.21 -13.53 -24.06
CA LEU A 505 -10.66 -12.18 -24.01
C LEU A 505 -11.82 -11.19 -24.09
N HIS A 506 -11.78 -10.22 -25.01
CA HIS A 506 -12.80 -9.19 -25.19
C HIS A 506 -14.16 -9.75 -25.60
N SER A 507 -15.21 -9.03 -25.24
CA SER A 507 -16.60 -9.40 -25.51
C SER A 507 -17.42 -8.28 -26.15
N ARG A 508 -16.98 -7.02 -26.04
CA ARG A 508 -17.67 -5.83 -26.53
C ARG A 508 -16.76 -4.84 -27.25
N ILE A 509 -15.54 -4.60 -26.78
CA ILE A 509 -14.65 -3.61 -27.41
C ILE A 509 -13.73 -4.28 -28.44
N SER A 510 -13.42 -3.55 -29.52
CA SER A 510 -12.29 -3.83 -30.39
C SER A 510 -11.09 -2.98 -29.94
N ILE A 511 -9.90 -3.59 -29.91
CA ILE A 511 -8.66 -2.88 -29.57
C ILE A 511 -8.32 -1.88 -30.68
N ILE A 512 -8.37 -2.32 -31.93
CA ILE A 512 -8.20 -1.47 -33.11
C ILE A 512 -9.51 -0.72 -33.33
N GLU A 513 -9.46 0.61 -33.36
CA GLU A 513 -10.54 1.41 -33.93
C GLU A 513 -10.58 1.10 -35.43
N GLU A 514 -11.63 0.44 -35.90
CA GLU A 514 -11.89 0.42 -37.33
C GLU A 514 -12.05 1.89 -37.75
N PRO A 515 -11.33 2.38 -38.78
CA PRO A 515 -11.53 3.74 -39.25
C PRO A 515 -13.02 3.89 -39.53
N ASP A 516 -13.64 4.92 -38.93
CA ASP A 516 -15.05 5.25 -39.15
C ASP A 516 -15.32 5.06 -40.64
N SER A 517 -16.14 4.06 -40.97
CA SER A 517 -16.53 3.85 -42.35
C SER A 517 -17.16 5.17 -42.78
N GLU A 518 -16.41 5.93 -43.59
CA GLU A 518 -16.75 7.28 -43.99
C GLU A 518 -18.24 7.35 -44.28
N GLU A 519 -18.89 8.32 -43.63
CA GLU A 519 -20.24 8.74 -43.94
C GLU A 519 -20.45 8.64 -45.45
N LYS A 520 -21.20 7.64 -45.89
CA LYS A 520 -21.79 7.66 -47.22
C LYS A 520 -22.82 8.77 -47.19
N PHE A 521 -22.34 10.00 -47.41
CA PHE A 521 -23.12 11.06 -47.98
C PHE A 521 -23.76 10.53 -49.26
N ASN A 522 -25.08 10.36 -49.21
CA ASN A 522 -25.94 10.37 -50.37
C ASN A 522 -27.08 11.33 -50.08
#